data_AF-A0A2P5Z212-F1
#
_entry.id   AF-A0A2P5Z212-F1
#
_cell.length_a   1.000
_cell.length_b   1.000
_cell.length_c   1.000
_cell.angle_alpha   90.00
_cell.angle_beta   90.00
_cell.angle_gamma   90.00
#
_symmetry.space_group_name_H-M   'P 1'
#
loop_
_entity.id
_entity.type
_entity.pdbx_description
1 polymer ?
#
loop_
_entity_poly.entity_id
_entity_poly.type
_entity_poly.pdbx_seq_one_letter_code
_entity_poly.pdbx_strand_id
1 'polypeptide(L)'
;MNSGMLVGLVALGLGASSPAAPPQAGITDAVIQHLDLTSFPNSLGPRRLPGKTTFADYGFVDVTKTADGARLLQTDKGWMMRFEVLSADATSVRLCFHDTGLAKPGEPRAPSYNATSALLVSTASQGMWTARQVPAGFADCKNAPAGA
;
A
#
# COMPACT_ATOMS: atom_id res chain seq x y z
N MET A 1 7.43 43.35 63.45
CA MET A 1 8.25 43.24 62.21
C MET A 1 8.12 41.80 61.73
N ASN A 2 7.23 41.52 60.77
CA ASN A 2 6.98 40.16 60.30
C ASN A 2 7.81 39.86 59.05
N SER A 3 8.61 38.81 59.15
CA SER A 3 9.36 38.19 58.06
C SER A 3 8.43 37.56 57.03
N GLY A 4 8.64 37.86 55.74
CA GLY A 4 8.03 37.16 54.61
C GLY A 4 9.11 36.43 53.82
N MET A 5 9.07 35.10 53.85
CA MET A 5 9.94 34.19 53.11
C MET A 5 9.20 33.72 51.85
N LEU A 6 9.69 34.07 50.66
CA LEU A 6 9.17 33.61 49.38
C LEU A 6 10.08 32.49 48.84
N VAL A 7 9.57 31.26 48.86
CA VAL A 7 10.16 30.10 48.18
C VAL A 7 9.46 29.96 46.82
N GLY A 8 10.18 30.23 45.73
CA GLY A 8 9.72 29.98 44.38
C GLY A 8 10.07 28.56 43.94
N LEU A 9 9.07 27.71 43.69
CA LEU A 9 9.24 26.42 43.01
C LEU A 9 9.28 26.64 41.49
N VAL A 10 10.35 26.16 40.85
CA VAL A 10 10.46 26.02 39.39
C VAL A 10 9.89 24.66 38.98
N ALA A 11 8.81 24.66 38.21
CA ALA A 11 8.26 23.43 37.62
C ALA A 11 8.92 23.18 36.25
N LEU A 12 9.74 22.12 36.17
CA LEU A 12 10.30 21.60 34.92
C LEU A 12 9.24 20.75 34.22
N GLY A 13 8.68 21.27 33.13
CA GLY A 13 7.78 20.51 32.24
C GLY A 13 8.57 19.49 31.43
N LEU A 14 8.35 18.20 31.70
CA LEU A 14 8.78 17.09 30.84
C LEU A 14 7.91 17.10 29.57
N GLY A 15 8.46 17.63 28.47
CA GLY A 15 7.86 17.47 27.14
C GLY A 15 7.93 16.01 26.72
N ALA A 16 6.77 15.35 26.56
CA ALA A 16 6.68 14.03 25.99
C ALA A 16 7.00 14.10 24.49
N SER A 17 8.21 13.69 24.11
CA SER A 17 8.58 13.48 22.72
C SER A 17 7.79 12.29 22.18
N SER A 18 6.76 12.55 21.38
CA SER A 18 6.14 11.51 20.57
C SER A 18 7.18 11.01 19.55
N PRO A 19 7.38 9.69 19.37
CA PRO A 19 8.23 9.20 18.30
C PRO A 19 7.60 9.64 16.97
N ALA A 20 8.37 10.38 16.18
CA ALA A 20 7.99 10.74 14.82
C ALA A 20 7.71 9.44 14.04
N ALA A 21 6.57 9.38 13.35
CA ALA A 21 6.28 8.29 12.43
C ALA A 21 7.46 8.14 11.45
N PRO A 22 7.92 6.91 11.15
CA PRO A 22 8.99 6.73 10.20
C PRO A 22 8.59 7.37 8.87
N PRO A 23 9.53 8.04 8.18
CA PRO A 23 9.22 8.72 6.93
C PRO A 23 8.65 7.70 5.93
N GLN A 24 7.47 7.99 5.37
CA GLN A 24 6.87 7.25 4.25
C GLN A 24 7.73 7.25 2.97
N ALA A 25 8.89 7.93 2.99
CA ALA A 25 9.83 8.01 1.89
C ALA A 25 10.29 6.60 1.48
N GLY A 26 10.00 6.23 0.23
CA GLY A 26 10.45 4.98 -0.37
C GLY A 26 9.50 3.78 -0.23
N ILE A 27 8.43 3.87 0.58
CA ILE A 27 7.46 2.76 0.70
C ILE A 27 6.80 2.46 -0.65
N THR A 28 6.36 3.50 -1.38
CA THR A 28 5.79 3.34 -2.73
C THR A 28 6.74 2.60 -3.66
N ASP A 29 8.03 2.94 -3.63
CA ASP A 29 9.04 2.31 -4.47
C ASP A 29 9.30 0.87 -4.07
N ALA A 30 9.34 0.58 -2.76
CA ALA A 30 9.47 -0.76 -2.24
C ALA A 30 8.25 -1.63 -2.62
N VAL A 31 7.03 -1.11 -2.57
CA VAL A 31 5.83 -1.84 -3.04
C VAL A 31 5.95 -2.17 -4.53
N ILE A 32 6.34 -1.20 -5.37
CA ILE A 32 6.51 -1.42 -6.81
C ILE A 32 7.57 -2.49 -7.10
N GLN A 33 8.67 -2.49 -6.35
CA GLN A 33 9.82 -3.36 -6.61
C GLN A 33 9.71 -4.74 -5.97
N HIS A 34 9.04 -4.85 -4.83
CA HIS A 34 9.14 -6.03 -3.97
C HIS A 34 7.80 -6.67 -3.62
N LEU A 35 6.65 -6.08 -3.94
CA LEU A 35 5.37 -6.73 -3.69
C LEU A 35 5.23 -7.99 -4.58
N ASP A 36 5.06 -9.14 -3.93
CA ASP A 36 4.72 -10.39 -4.58
C ASP A 36 3.23 -10.44 -4.92
N LEU A 37 2.90 -10.19 -6.19
CA LEU A 37 1.53 -10.24 -6.72
C LEU A 37 0.94 -11.65 -6.72
N THR A 38 1.71 -12.69 -6.44
CA THR A 38 1.19 -14.06 -6.32
C THR A 38 0.75 -14.41 -4.90
N SER A 39 1.08 -13.57 -3.92
CA SER A 39 0.76 -13.81 -2.49
C SER A 39 -0.70 -13.54 -2.10
N PHE A 40 -1.48 -12.88 -2.96
CA PHE A 40 -2.90 -12.55 -2.71
C PHE A 40 -3.76 -12.72 -3.98
N PRO A 41 -5.09 -12.87 -3.86
CA PRO A 41 -5.99 -12.94 -5.01
C PRO A 41 -6.00 -11.62 -5.81
N ASN A 42 -5.83 -11.72 -7.13
CA ASN A 42 -5.97 -10.64 -8.10
C ASN A 42 -6.14 -11.23 -9.51
N SER A 43 -6.28 -10.37 -10.52
CA SER A 43 -6.48 -10.74 -11.93
C SER A 43 -5.36 -11.57 -12.56
N LEU A 44 -4.21 -11.71 -11.89
CA LEU A 44 -3.13 -12.57 -12.36
C LEU A 44 -3.40 -14.03 -12.03
N GLY A 45 -4.34 -14.38 -11.14
CA GLY A 45 -4.59 -15.78 -10.72
C GLY A 45 -4.55 -16.80 -11.87
N PRO A 46 -5.40 -16.64 -12.92
CA PRO A 46 -5.39 -17.54 -14.09
C PRO A 46 -4.16 -17.43 -15.00
N ARG A 47 -3.33 -16.40 -14.81
CA ARG A 47 -2.19 -16.02 -15.66
C ARG A 47 -0.85 -16.13 -14.93
N ARG A 48 -0.81 -16.69 -13.70
CA ARG A 48 0.43 -16.80 -12.92
C ARG A 48 1.44 -17.67 -13.67
N LEU A 49 2.67 -17.21 -13.74
CA LEU A 49 3.77 -17.92 -14.40
C LEU A 49 4.86 -18.28 -13.39
N PRO A 50 5.49 -19.47 -13.50
CA PRO A 50 6.62 -19.83 -12.65
C PRO A 50 7.73 -18.76 -12.68
N GLY A 51 8.22 -18.37 -11.51
CA GLY A 51 9.29 -17.38 -11.37
C GLY A 51 8.90 -15.93 -11.59
N LYS A 52 7.62 -15.62 -11.83
CA LYS A 52 7.12 -14.25 -12.00
C LYS A 52 6.27 -13.80 -10.82
N THR A 53 6.68 -12.72 -10.15
CA THR A 53 6.02 -12.26 -8.91
C THR A 53 5.76 -10.76 -8.87
N THR A 54 6.55 -9.94 -9.55
CA THR A 54 6.49 -8.48 -9.45
C THR A 54 5.60 -7.83 -10.51
N PHE A 55 5.28 -6.54 -10.33
CA PHE A 55 4.62 -5.73 -11.37
C PHE A 55 5.38 -5.79 -12.71
N ALA A 56 6.71 -5.66 -12.67
CA ALA A 56 7.55 -5.67 -13.87
C ALA A 56 7.51 -7.04 -14.60
N ASP A 57 7.50 -8.16 -13.86
CA ASP A 57 7.44 -9.50 -14.44
C ASP A 57 6.17 -9.72 -15.29
N TYR A 58 5.06 -9.10 -14.86
CA TYR A 58 3.77 -9.15 -15.55
C TYR A 58 3.54 -7.96 -16.50
N GLY A 59 4.55 -7.13 -16.74
CA GLY A 59 4.52 -6.07 -17.74
C GLY A 59 3.80 -4.78 -17.31
N PHE A 60 3.59 -4.57 -16.00
CA PHE A 60 3.10 -3.31 -15.46
C PHE A 60 4.25 -2.31 -15.32
N VAL A 61 4.68 -1.76 -16.47
CA VAL A 61 5.91 -0.96 -16.57
C VAL A 61 5.68 0.54 -16.73
N ASP A 62 4.47 0.97 -17.08
CA ASP A 62 4.13 2.39 -17.15
C ASP A 62 3.61 2.85 -15.78
N VAL A 63 4.51 3.45 -15.00
CA VAL A 63 4.31 3.81 -13.60
C VAL A 63 4.11 5.32 -13.45
N THR A 64 2.97 5.71 -12.89
CA THR A 64 2.71 7.06 -12.39
C THR A 64 2.63 7.02 -10.86
N LYS A 65 3.59 7.62 -10.17
CA LYS A 65 3.58 7.73 -8.70
C LYS A 65 2.72 8.91 -8.25
N THR A 66 2.02 8.75 -7.13
CA THR A 66 1.31 9.82 -6.41
C THR A 66 1.99 10.08 -5.07
N ALA A 67 1.48 11.04 -4.29
CA ALA A 67 2.02 11.34 -2.96
C ALA A 67 1.91 10.14 -1.99
N ASP A 68 0.92 9.29 -2.22
CA ASP A 68 0.46 8.22 -1.35
C ASP A 68 0.49 6.84 -2.02
N GLY A 69 1.03 6.69 -3.22
CA GLY A 69 0.97 5.40 -3.91
C GLY A 69 1.40 5.46 -5.36
N ALA A 70 0.86 4.54 -6.17
CA ALA A 70 1.16 4.49 -7.58
C ALA A 70 0.04 3.86 -8.40
N ARG A 71 0.00 4.26 -9.68
CA ARG A 71 -0.81 3.66 -10.74
C ARG A 71 0.13 3.07 -11.78
N LEU A 72 -0.06 1.80 -12.12
CA LEU A 72 0.76 1.04 -13.04
C LEU A 72 -0.12 0.49 -14.16
N LEU A 73 0.28 0.76 -15.41
CA LEU A 73 -0.38 0.20 -16.59
C LEU A 73 0.45 -0.93 -17.19
N GLN A 74 -0.25 -1.99 -17.59
CA GLN A 74 0.33 -3.05 -18.39
C GLN A 74 0.77 -2.49 -19.77
N THR A 75 1.81 -3.07 -20.38
CA THR A 75 2.37 -2.62 -21.67
C THR A 75 1.31 -2.42 -22.76
N ASP A 76 0.33 -3.33 -22.85
CA ASP A 76 -0.75 -3.28 -23.84
C ASP A 76 -1.91 -2.34 -23.46
N LYS A 77 -1.79 -1.64 -22.32
CA LYS A 77 -2.79 -0.74 -21.72
C LYS A 77 -4.13 -1.41 -21.40
N GLY A 78 -4.22 -2.73 -21.50
CA GLY A 78 -5.43 -3.48 -21.23
C GLY A 78 -5.70 -3.65 -19.74
N TRP A 79 -4.69 -3.45 -18.88
CA TRP A 79 -4.81 -3.69 -17.45
C TRP A 79 -4.17 -2.58 -16.63
N MET A 80 -4.79 -2.25 -15.50
CA MET A 80 -4.30 -1.26 -14.54
C MET A 80 -4.32 -1.84 -13.14
N MET A 81 -3.18 -1.70 -12.47
CA MET A 81 -3.08 -1.91 -11.03
C MET A 81 -2.73 -0.59 -10.38
N ARG A 82 -3.38 -0.28 -9.27
CA ARG A 82 -3.13 0.93 -8.49
C ARG A 82 -3.12 0.57 -7.02
N PHE A 83 -2.34 1.30 -6.24
CA PHE A 83 -2.43 1.21 -4.80
C PHE A 83 -2.25 2.55 -4.12
N GLU A 84 -2.85 2.67 -2.95
CA GLU A 84 -2.64 3.71 -1.95
C GLU A 84 -2.02 3.09 -0.69
N VAL A 85 -1.01 3.76 -0.14
CA VAL A 85 -0.37 3.47 1.14
C VAL A 85 -1.18 4.18 2.23
N LEU A 86 -1.98 3.42 2.96
CA LEU A 86 -2.85 3.95 4.02
C LEU A 86 -2.07 4.19 5.31
N SER A 87 -1.15 3.29 5.63
CA SER A 87 -0.22 3.42 6.75
C SER A 87 0.96 2.45 6.57
N ALA A 88 2.09 2.79 7.17
CA ALA A 88 3.26 1.91 7.22
C ALA A 88 3.88 1.95 8.63
N ASP A 89 4.40 0.83 9.06
CA ASP A 89 5.24 0.70 10.24
C ASP A 89 6.52 -0.08 9.89
N ALA A 90 7.30 -0.47 10.89
CA ALA A 90 8.59 -1.12 10.69
C ALA A 90 8.50 -2.51 10.01
N THR A 91 7.36 -3.20 10.12
CA THR A 91 7.21 -4.60 9.66
C THR A 91 5.99 -4.81 8.76
N SER A 92 5.16 -3.79 8.58
CA SER A 92 3.95 -3.89 7.80
C SER A 92 3.58 -2.63 7.05
N VAL A 93 2.85 -2.82 5.93
CA VAL A 93 2.23 -1.74 5.17
C VAL A 93 0.77 -2.10 4.93
N ARG A 94 -0.14 -1.15 5.16
CA ARG A 94 -1.56 -1.27 4.80
C ARG A 94 -1.78 -0.59 3.46
N LEU A 95 -2.27 -1.33 2.49
CA LEU A 95 -2.58 -0.82 1.16
C LEU A 95 -4.09 -0.89 0.87
N CYS A 96 -4.60 0.10 0.15
CA CYS A 96 -5.76 -0.11 -0.71
C CYS A 96 -5.25 -0.46 -2.10
N PHE A 97 -5.68 -1.59 -2.66
CA PHE A 97 -5.19 -2.09 -3.94
C PHE A 97 -6.34 -2.21 -4.92
N HIS A 98 -6.20 -1.64 -6.10
CA HIS A 98 -7.16 -1.65 -7.18
C HIS A 98 -6.60 -2.42 -8.37
N ASP A 99 -7.41 -3.29 -8.95
CA ASP A 99 -7.07 -4.11 -10.11
C ASP A 99 -8.22 -4.06 -11.11
N THR A 100 -7.96 -3.49 -12.28
CA THR A 100 -9.00 -3.12 -13.23
C THR A 100 -8.62 -3.50 -14.65
N GLY A 101 -9.56 -4.15 -15.34
CA GLY A 101 -9.53 -4.33 -16.77
C GLY A 101 -9.92 -3.07 -17.52
N LEU A 102 -9.13 -2.70 -18.51
CA LEU A 102 -9.32 -1.54 -19.38
C LEU A 102 -9.57 -1.99 -20.82
N ALA A 103 -10.25 -1.14 -21.58
CA ALA A 103 -10.31 -1.30 -23.03
C ALA A 103 -8.94 -0.96 -23.62
N LYS A 104 -8.39 -1.86 -24.44
CA LYS A 104 -7.15 -1.56 -25.15
C LYS A 104 -7.38 -0.50 -26.22
N PRO A 105 -6.33 0.23 -26.67
CA PRO A 105 -6.45 1.13 -27.80
C PRO A 105 -7.05 0.42 -29.02
N GLY A 106 -8.17 0.94 -29.53
CA GLY A 106 -8.90 0.36 -30.66
C GLY A 106 -9.93 -0.72 -30.30
N GLU A 107 -10.04 -1.13 -29.04
CA GLU A 107 -11.07 -2.06 -28.59
C GLU A 107 -12.31 -1.31 -28.07
N PRO A 108 -13.53 -1.75 -28.43
CA PRO A 108 -14.76 -1.05 -28.06
C PRO A 108 -15.23 -1.34 -26.62
N ARG A 109 -14.63 -2.33 -25.94
CA ARG A 109 -15.08 -2.79 -24.62
C ARG A 109 -13.89 -3.15 -23.74
N ALA A 110 -14.01 -2.83 -22.45
CA ALA A 110 -13.10 -3.29 -21.40
C ALA A 110 -13.59 -4.63 -20.83
N PRO A 111 -12.69 -5.47 -20.30
CA PRO A 111 -13.09 -6.61 -19.48
C PRO A 111 -13.81 -6.14 -18.22
N SER A 112 -14.78 -6.93 -17.74
CA SER A 112 -15.64 -6.55 -16.60
C SER A 112 -14.95 -6.63 -15.24
N TYR A 113 -13.68 -7.06 -15.19
CA TYR A 113 -12.95 -7.23 -13.95
C TYR A 113 -12.62 -5.87 -13.34
N ASN A 114 -13.12 -5.64 -12.14
CA ASN A 114 -12.80 -4.48 -11.33
C ASN A 114 -12.84 -4.91 -9.87
N ALA A 115 -11.67 -4.95 -9.23
CA ALA A 115 -11.53 -5.38 -7.85
C ALA A 115 -10.80 -4.33 -7.01
N THR A 116 -11.21 -4.23 -5.76
CA THR A 116 -10.51 -3.50 -4.70
C THR A 116 -10.23 -4.46 -3.55
N SER A 117 -9.00 -4.44 -3.04
CA SER A 117 -8.55 -5.29 -1.95
C SER A 117 -7.84 -4.45 -0.88
N ALA A 118 -8.30 -4.57 0.36
CA ALA A 118 -7.58 -4.08 1.52
C ALA A 118 -6.47 -5.08 1.86
N LEU A 119 -5.21 -4.68 1.67
CA LEU A 119 -4.07 -5.57 1.85
C LEU A 119 -3.27 -5.21 3.09
N LEU A 120 -2.88 -6.23 3.84
CA LEU A 120 -1.83 -6.14 4.84
C LEU A 120 -0.57 -6.81 4.29
N VAL A 121 0.44 -5.99 4.01
CA VAL A 121 1.73 -6.37 3.45
C VAL A 121 2.71 -6.60 4.60
N SER A 122 3.38 -7.75 4.61
CA SER A 122 4.46 -8.08 5.53
C SER A 122 5.80 -7.70 4.90
N THR A 123 6.57 -6.85 5.59
CA THR A 123 7.89 -6.36 5.17
C THR A 123 9.04 -6.94 5.98
N ALA A 124 8.73 -7.81 6.95
CA ALA A 124 9.68 -8.34 7.94
C ALA A 124 10.80 -9.22 7.36
N SER A 125 10.66 -9.73 6.13
CA SER A 125 11.68 -10.51 5.45
C SER A 125 12.46 -9.65 4.46
N GLN A 126 13.80 -9.80 4.45
CA GLN A 126 14.61 -9.29 3.34
C GLN A 126 14.17 -9.96 2.03
N GLY A 127 13.97 -9.17 0.98
CA GLY A 127 13.50 -9.66 -0.33
C GLY A 127 12.04 -9.33 -0.60
N MET A 128 11.27 -10.32 -1.05
CA MET A 128 9.88 -10.14 -1.49
C MET A 128 8.95 -9.83 -0.32
N TRP A 129 8.10 -8.83 -0.51
CA TRP A 129 7.01 -8.46 0.39
C TRP A 129 5.76 -9.23 0.03
N THR A 130 5.20 -9.96 0.99
CA THR A 130 3.97 -10.74 0.77
C THR A 130 2.78 -9.99 1.34
N ALA A 131 1.63 -10.12 0.69
CA ALA A 131 0.40 -9.49 1.12
C ALA A 131 -0.67 -10.55 1.40
N ARG A 132 -1.56 -10.24 2.32
CA ARG A 132 -2.82 -10.93 2.50
C ARG A 132 -3.97 -9.95 2.45
N GLN A 133 -5.08 -10.34 1.86
CA GLN A 133 -6.31 -9.56 1.93
C GLN A 133 -6.88 -9.62 3.34
N VAL A 134 -7.31 -8.48 3.87
CA VAL A 134 -8.01 -8.38 5.15
C VAL A 134 -9.51 -8.54 4.88
N PRO A 135 -10.18 -9.62 5.32
CA PRO A 135 -11.56 -9.92 4.91
C PRO A 135 -12.57 -8.80 5.22
N ALA A 136 -12.45 -8.17 6.38
CA ALA A 136 -13.33 -7.06 6.80
C ALA A 136 -13.02 -5.72 6.09
N GLY A 137 -11.91 -5.65 5.36
CA GLY A 137 -11.35 -4.40 4.87
C GLY A 137 -10.76 -3.52 5.96
N PHE A 138 -10.45 -2.29 5.58
CA PHE A 138 -10.09 -1.18 6.47
C PHE A 138 -11.24 -0.17 6.56
N ALA A 139 -11.10 0.86 7.40
CA ALA A 139 -12.11 1.92 7.50
C ALA A 139 -12.22 2.73 6.20
N ASP A 140 -11.08 2.96 5.58
CA ASP A 140 -10.79 3.77 4.40
C ASP A 140 -10.60 2.97 3.11
N CYS A 141 -10.67 1.64 3.17
CA CYS A 141 -10.59 0.75 2.01
C CYS A 141 -11.46 -0.49 2.19
N LYS A 142 -12.47 -0.66 1.34
CA LYS A 142 -13.38 -1.81 1.37
C LYS A 142 -13.10 -2.74 0.22
N ASN A 143 -13.16 -4.04 0.50
CA ASN A 143 -13.05 -5.07 -0.53
C ASN A 143 -14.23 -4.96 -1.49
N ALA A 144 -13.96 -5.02 -2.79
CA ALA A 144 -14.95 -5.02 -3.85
C ALA A 144 -14.54 -6.00 -4.96
N PRO A 145 -15.43 -6.86 -5.47
CA PRO A 145 -16.71 -7.20 -4.86
C PRO A 145 -16.54 -7.73 -3.43
N ALA A 146 -17.57 -7.60 -2.59
CA ALA A 146 -17.51 -8.10 -1.23
C ALA A 146 -17.55 -9.64 -1.23
N GLY A 147 -16.66 -10.29 -0.45
CA GLY A 147 -16.71 -11.74 -0.18
C GLY A 147 -15.91 -12.65 -1.11
N ALA A 148 -14.75 -12.20 -1.61
CA ALA A 148 -13.79 -13.06 -2.30
C ALA A 148 -13.04 -14.01 -1.34
#